data_AF-G5JDK8-F1
#
_entry.id   AF-G5JDK8-F1
#
_cell.length_a   1.000
_cell.length_b   1.000
_cell.length_c   1.000
_cell.angle_alpha   90.00
_cell.angle_beta   90.00
_cell.angle_gamma   90.00
#
_symmetry.space_group_name_H-M   'P 1'
#
loop_
_entity.id
_entity.type
_entity.pdbx_description
1 polymer ?
#
loop_
_entity_poly.entity_id
_entity_poly.type
_entity_poly.pdbx_seq_one_letter_code
_entity_poly.pdbx_strand_id
1 'polypeptide(L)'
;MTENLSEVGSYLKRIGQIPLLKPDEEIELGKQVKRMMTCWEKKENLQVEKSYITEEEWAKEIGISVRELQLILKRGKRAKEKMIQANLRLVVAVSKKYQGKGLEFMDLVSEGNLGLIRAVEKFEYDKGYKFSTYAYHWIRQALVRAICDKGRTIRVPVHINEEISKLKKVQLEIRQKYGRSATVRELSERLEISPEKIRVLRSVNNPMLSLDQKVLGDEENSTLLSFLADPNGDLGKFLDNLGNKELVEQCLCGLKPQEQTVLREYYLETPSLTLNEIGKKMNLSRERVRHIKNNALDKLKQVIVTEKNDESEIMSVNFESITPEKSLKFKSRLKGSLKVETQEKVKSDQQMVTETLRVKEAEKSSITSAKVEHDSLNLASKIIRKSPKKSSKTKSNVKDNSESSQSKVKKKSSAKPKPKTTLSKAQQRELKKQLNQLSYQK
;
A
#
# COMPACT_ATOMS: atom_id res chain seq x y z
N MET A 1 19.99 -3.96 -9.77
CA MET A 1 20.94 -3.95 -8.61
C MET A 1 22.33 -3.46 -8.99
N THR A 2 22.81 -3.63 -10.22
CA THR A 2 24.13 -3.10 -10.67
C THR A 2 24.13 -1.59 -10.92
N GLU A 3 22.98 -0.99 -11.28
CA GLU A 3 22.86 0.46 -11.50
C GLU A 3 22.97 1.28 -10.21
N ASN A 4 22.35 0.85 -9.09
CA ASN A 4 22.42 1.58 -7.82
C ASN A 4 23.87 1.66 -7.27
N LEU A 5 24.72 0.65 -7.53
CA LEU A 5 26.13 0.73 -7.17
C LEU A 5 26.89 1.79 -7.99
N SER A 6 26.51 1.99 -9.25
CA SER A 6 27.07 3.04 -10.11
C SER A 6 26.71 4.43 -9.59
N GLU A 7 25.45 4.62 -9.20
CA GLU A 7 24.95 5.90 -8.70
C GLU A 7 25.64 6.31 -7.38
N VAL A 8 25.66 5.40 -6.40
CA VAL A 8 26.34 5.64 -5.10
C VAL A 8 27.83 5.92 -5.33
N GLY A 9 28.49 5.15 -6.19
CA GLY A 9 29.91 5.35 -6.52
C GLY A 9 30.19 6.71 -7.15
N SER A 10 29.36 7.14 -8.10
CA SER A 10 29.49 8.44 -8.77
C SER A 10 29.32 9.61 -7.80
N TYR A 11 28.35 9.52 -6.89
CA TYR A 11 28.09 10.53 -5.86
C TYR A 11 29.28 10.64 -4.89
N LEU A 12 29.78 9.50 -4.39
CA LEU A 12 30.92 9.46 -3.48
C LEU A 12 32.19 10.04 -4.11
N LYS A 13 32.42 9.77 -5.41
CA LYS A 13 33.54 10.35 -6.16
C LYS A 13 33.43 11.88 -6.24
N ARG A 14 32.24 12.41 -6.51
CA ARG A 14 32.00 13.86 -6.64
C ARG A 14 32.21 14.60 -5.33
N ILE A 15 31.69 14.09 -4.22
CA ILE A 15 31.89 14.72 -2.90
C ILE A 15 33.32 14.57 -2.38
N GLY A 16 34.06 13.55 -2.84
CA GLY A 16 35.45 13.32 -2.48
C GLY A 16 36.43 14.32 -3.11
N GLN A 17 36.07 14.93 -4.25
CA GLN A 17 36.86 15.95 -4.93
C GLN A 17 36.85 17.31 -4.20
N ILE A 18 35.87 17.53 -3.33
CA ILE A 18 35.70 18.80 -2.63
C ILE A 18 36.62 18.83 -1.41
N PRO A 19 37.48 19.86 -1.27
CA PRO A 19 38.39 19.95 -0.13
C PRO A 19 37.62 20.20 1.18
N LEU A 20 38.18 19.70 2.28
CA LEU A 20 37.67 19.98 3.63
C LEU A 20 38.01 21.42 4.03
N LEU A 21 37.10 22.05 4.77
CA LEU A 21 37.31 23.40 5.31
C LEU A 21 38.24 23.36 6.52
N LYS A 22 39.06 24.41 6.64
CA LYS A 22 39.80 24.69 7.87
C LYS A 22 38.90 25.41 8.89
N PRO A 23 39.21 25.36 10.20
CA PRO A 23 38.42 26.05 11.22
C PRO A 23 38.23 27.55 10.94
N ASP A 24 39.27 28.25 10.46
CA ASP A 24 39.19 29.67 10.14
C ASP A 24 38.24 29.95 8.97
N GLU A 25 38.24 29.07 7.96
CA GLU A 25 37.34 29.15 6.81
C GLU A 25 35.89 28.88 7.21
N GLU A 26 35.64 27.96 8.17
CA GLU A 26 34.29 27.73 8.72
C GLU A 26 33.72 29.00 9.36
N ILE A 27 34.56 29.74 10.09
CA ILE A 27 34.16 30.99 10.75
C ILE A 27 33.87 32.07 9.70
N GLU A 28 34.73 32.23 8.69
CA GLU A 28 34.53 33.23 7.64
C GLU A 28 33.26 32.97 6.82
N LEU A 29 33.04 31.71 6.40
CA LEU A 29 31.83 31.31 5.69
C LEU A 29 30.60 31.46 6.57
N GLY A 30 30.68 31.07 7.85
CA GLY A 30 29.62 31.25 8.82
C GLY A 30 29.20 32.72 8.99
N LYS A 31 30.17 33.65 9.01
CA LYS A 31 29.91 35.11 9.04
C LYS A 31 29.12 35.57 7.82
N GLN A 32 29.51 35.13 6.63
CA GLN A 32 28.85 35.50 5.37
C GLN A 32 27.43 34.92 5.30
N VAL A 33 27.23 33.68 5.74
CA VAL A 33 25.91 33.05 5.81
C VAL A 33 25.01 33.75 6.83
N LYS A 34 25.49 34.04 8.04
CA LYS A 34 24.71 34.74 9.08
C LYS A 34 24.25 36.11 8.59
N ARG A 35 25.14 36.89 7.96
CA ARG A 35 24.78 38.20 7.34
C ARG A 35 23.67 38.07 6.32
N MET A 36 23.75 37.07 5.43
CA MET A 36 22.67 36.81 4.48
C MET A 36 21.37 36.41 5.18
N MET A 37 21.42 35.52 6.17
CA MET A 37 20.23 35.06 6.88
C MET A 37 19.55 36.22 7.63
N THR A 38 20.30 37.13 8.25
CA THR A 38 19.72 38.32 8.90
C THR A 38 19.01 39.24 7.91
N CYS A 39 19.50 39.36 6.68
CA CYS A 39 18.80 40.11 5.64
C CYS A 39 17.48 39.41 5.26
N TRP A 40 17.50 38.09 5.12
CA TRP A 40 16.31 37.29 4.80
C TRP A 40 15.26 37.34 5.92
N GLU A 41 15.65 37.27 7.18
CA GLU A 41 14.75 37.38 8.33
C GLU A 41 14.04 38.74 8.38
N LYS A 42 14.78 39.84 8.14
CA LYS A 42 14.17 41.17 7.98
C LYS A 42 13.18 41.24 6.82
N LYS A 43 13.48 40.57 5.70
CA LYS A 43 12.56 40.48 4.56
C LYS A 43 11.28 39.74 4.93
N GLU A 44 11.40 38.63 5.65
CA GLU A 44 10.27 37.81 6.07
C GLU A 44 9.34 38.59 7.01
N ASN A 45 9.90 39.36 7.95
CA ASN A 45 9.13 40.23 8.84
C ASN A 45 8.35 41.31 8.07
N LEU A 46 8.99 41.97 7.09
CA LEU A 46 8.29 42.92 6.22
C LEU A 46 7.19 42.26 5.39
N GLN A 47 7.32 40.97 5.07
CA GLN A 47 6.39 40.26 4.19
C GLN A 47 5.11 39.86 4.95
N VAL A 48 5.19 39.77 6.28
CA VAL A 48 4.02 39.65 7.15
C VAL A 48 3.18 40.93 7.11
N GLU A 49 3.80 42.10 6.96
CA GLU A 49 3.12 43.40 6.94
C GLU A 49 2.68 43.84 5.53
N LYS A 50 3.39 43.42 4.47
CA LYS A 50 3.11 43.78 3.07
C LYS A 50 3.16 42.57 2.14
N SER A 51 2.14 42.42 1.29
CA SER A 51 2.04 41.31 0.32
C SER A 51 3.13 41.28 -0.76
N TYR A 52 3.71 42.44 -1.12
CA TYR A 52 4.81 42.55 -2.08
C TYR A 52 5.85 43.55 -1.56
N ILE A 53 7.14 43.16 -1.62
CA ILE A 53 8.27 43.98 -1.18
C ILE A 53 9.20 44.18 -2.35
N THR A 54 9.50 45.44 -2.66
CA THR A 54 10.53 45.81 -3.64
C THR A 54 11.94 45.69 -3.05
N GLU A 55 12.95 45.43 -3.89
CA GLU A 55 14.35 45.37 -3.42
C GLU A 55 14.80 46.70 -2.77
N GLU A 56 14.21 47.82 -3.17
CA GLU A 56 14.49 49.14 -2.64
C GLU A 56 13.95 49.33 -1.21
N GLU A 57 12.73 48.86 -0.94
CA GLU A 57 12.15 48.88 0.41
C GLU A 57 12.92 47.95 1.36
N TRP A 58 13.34 46.78 0.87
CA TRP A 58 14.16 45.86 1.65
C TRP A 58 15.52 46.46 2.00
N ALA A 59 16.17 47.12 1.03
CA ALA A 59 17.42 47.81 1.23
C ALA A 59 17.29 48.97 2.23
N LYS A 60 16.19 49.74 2.16
CA LYS A 60 15.86 50.83 3.10
C LYS A 60 15.72 50.33 4.54
N GLU A 61 15.02 49.22 4.77
CA GLU A 61 14.82 48.64 6.11
C GLU A 61 16.13 48.16 6.76
N ILE A 62 17.08 47.70 5.95
CA ILE A 62 18.38 47.27 6.45
C ILE A 62 19.32 48.49 6.64
N GLY A 63 19.04 49.61 5.97
CA GLY A 63 19.90 50.80 5.95
C GLY A 63 21.11 50.65 5.04
N ILE A 64 20.98 49.87 3.95
CA ILE A 64 22.08 49.51 3.04
C ILE A 64 21.69 49.84 1.60
N SER A 65 22.67 50.08 0.72
CA SER A 65 22.38 50.27 -0.71
C SER A 65 21.89 48.98 -1.39
N VAL A 66 21.03 49.09 -2.42
CA VAL A 66 20.53 47.93 -3.18
C VAL A 66 21.69 47.09 -3.74
N ARG A 67 22.77 47.74 -4.18
CA ARG A 67 23.99 47.08 -4.68
C ARG A 67 24.69 46.25 -3.61
N GLU A 68 24.84 46.82 -2.40
CA GLU A 68 25.45 46.10 -1.28
C GLU A 68 24.58 44.94 -0.81
N LEU A 69 23.26 45.11 -0.77
CA LEU A 69 22.33 44.04 -0.46
C LEU A 69 22.50 42.87 -1.43
N GLN A 70 22.48 43.13 -2.74
CA GLN A 70 22.72 42.09 -3.76
C GLN A 70 24.09 41.41 -3.60
N LEU A 71 25.13 42.17 -3.26
CA LEU A 71 26.46 41.62 -3.00
C LEU A 71 26.49 40.70 -1.78
N ILE A 72 25.85 41.08 -0.68
CA ILE A 72 25.71 40.26 0.54
C ILE A 72 24.98 38.97 0.22
N LEU A 73 23.86 39.05 -0.52
CA LEU A 73 23.08 37.87 -0.91
C LEU A 73 23.89 36.93 -1.81
N LYS A 74 24.62 37.46 -2.80
CA LYS A 74 25.44 36.65 -3.70
C LYS A 74 26.59 35.97 -2.96
N ARG A 75 27.29 36.71 -2.08
CA ARG A 75 28.38 36.16 -1.25
C ARG A 75 27.85 35.11 -0.27
N GLY A 76 26.75 35.41 0.42
CA GLY A 76 26.13 34.49 1.37
C GLY A 76 25.65 33.19 0.72
N LYS A 77 25.04 33.25 -0.49
CA LYS A 77 24.65 32.05 -1.23
C LYS A 77 25.85 31.18 -1.58
N ARG A 78 26.91 31.78 -2.12
CA ARG A 78 28.16 31.06 -2.44
C ARG A 78 28.81 30.48 -1.18
N ALA A 79 28.78 31.20 -0.07
CA ALA A 79 29.32 30.74 1.20
C ALA A 79 28.53 29.53 1.74
N LYS A 80 27.20 29.61 1.71
CA LYS A 80 26.28 28.52 2.09
C LYS A 80 26.56 27.27 1.25
N GLU A 81 26.62 27.41 -0.07
CA GLU A 81 26.91 26.30 -0.99
C GLU A 81 28.27 25.66 -0.69
N LYS A 82 29.33 26.48 -0.52
CA LYS A 82 30.68 25.99 -0.21
C LYS A 82 30.71 25.24 1.13
N MET A 83 30.02 25.78 2.14
CA MET A 83 29.94 25.19 3.48
C MET A 83 29.16 23.86 3.48
N ILE A 84 28.07 23.76 2.70
CA ILE A 84 27.34 22.51 2.50
C ILE A 84 28.24 21.48 1.80
N GLN A 85 28.81 21.86 0.65
CA GLN A 85 29.60 20.97 -0.21
C GLN A 85 30.78 20.33 0.53
N ALA A 86 31.53 21.12 1.31
CA ALA A 86 32.66 20.62 2.08
C ALA A 86 32.26 19.59 3.17
N ASN A 87 31.01 19.63 3.62
CA ASN A 87 30.51 18.79 4.71
C ASN A 87 29.62 17.62 4.25
N LEU A 88 29.42 17.41 2.95
CA LEU A 88 28.64 16.28 2.42
C LEU A 88 29.19 14.91 2.87
N ARG A 89 30.51 14.81 3.05
CA ARG A 89 31.16 13.58 3.53
C ARG A 89 30.74 13.20 4.95
N LEU A 90 30.46 14.19 5.80
CA LEU A 90 29.94 13.95 7.15
C LEU A 90 28.57 13.30 7.10
N VAL A 91 27.68 13.78 6.20
CA VAL A 91 26.33 13.21 6.03
C VAL A 91 26.42 11.72 5.69
N VAL A 92 27.22 11.36 4.69
CA VAL A 92 27.45 9.95 4.30
C VAL A 92 27.93 9.11 5.48
N ALA A 93 28.88 9.62 6.27
CA ALA A 93 29.41 8.91 7.43
C ALA A 93 28.35 8.67 8.52
N VAL A 94 27.46 9.63 8.75
CA VAL A 94 26.35 9.50 9.71
C VAL A 94 25.27 8.56 9.16
N SER A 95 24.90 8.69 7.89
CA SER A 95 23.85 7.89 7.23
C SER A 95 24.17 6.39 7.19
N LYS A 96 25.44 6.00 7.08
CA LYS A 96 25.85 4.59 7.11
C LYS A 96 25.35 3.83 8.35
N LYS A 97 25.23 4.49 9.50
CA LYS A 97 24.72 3.89 10.76
C LYS A 97 23.22 3.59 10.72
N TYR A 98 22.50 4.10 9.73
CA TYR A 98 21.05 3.98 9.59
C TYR A 98 20.63 3.14 8.37
N GLN A 99 21.57 2.55 7.64
CA GLN A 99 21.29 1.64 6.53
C GLN A 99 20.50 0.42 7.01
N GLY A 100 19.60 -0.10 6.17
CA GLY A 100 18.80 -1.29 6.47
C GLY A 100 17.62 -1.05 7.42
N LYS A 101 17.25 0.22 7.69
CA LYS A 101 16.11 0.59 8.54
C LYS A 101 14.83 0.94 7.76
N GLY A 102 14.71 0.43 6.52
CA GLY A 102 13.51 0.60 5.68
C GLY A 102 13.59 1.70 4.62
N LEU A 103 14.66 2.51 4.60
CA LEU A 103 14.95 3.47 3.52
C LEU A 103 16.20 3.07 2.74
N GLU A 104 16.23 3.42 1.45
CA GLU A 104 17.43 3.27 0.62
C GLU A 104 18.55 4.19 1.10
N PHE A 105 19.80 3.79 0.86
CA PHE A 105 20.97 4.54 1.33
C PHE A 105 21.03 5.96 0.73
N MET A 106 20.72 6.12 -0.56
CA MET A 106 20.72 7.43 -1.22
C MET A 106 19.59 8.33 -0.70
N ASP A 107 18.44 7.77 -0.35
CA ASP A 107 17.36 8.51 0.29
C ASP A 107 17.78 9.01 1.67
N LEU A 108 18.43 8.17 2.47
CA LEU A 108 19.00 8.57 3.76
C LEU A 108 20.01 9.70 3.59
N VAL A 109 20.92 9.59 2.62
CA VAL A 109 21.89 10.67 2.33
C VAL A 109 21.19 11.96 1.94
N SER A 110 20.14 11.90 1.13
CA SER A 110 19.38 13.07 0.68
C SER A 110 18.66 13.76 1.83
N GLU A 111 18.02 13.01 2.71
CA GLU A 111 17.38 13.54 3.94
C GLU A 111 18.41 14.09 4.93
N GLY A 112 19.56 13.42 5.05
CA GLY A 112 20.68 13.92 5.84
C GLY A 112 21.23 15.25 5.29
N ASN A 113 21.27 15.42 3.97
CA ASN A 113 21.68 16.67 3.32
C ASN A 113 20.68 17.81 3.63
N LEU A 114 19.37 17.54 3.70
CA LEU A 114 18.39 18.52 4.17
C LEU A 114 18.64 18.94 5.63
N GLY A 115 19.01 17.98 6.48
CA GLY A 115 19.46 18.26 7.86
C GLY A 115 20.71 19.14 7.89
N LEU A 116 21.70 18.85 7.05
CA LEU A 116 22.93 19.65 6.92
C LEU A 116 22.64 21.09 6.49
N ILE A 117 21.75 21.29 5.51
CA ILE A 117 21.36 22.63 5.04
C ILE A 117 20.81 23.47 6.20
N ARG A 118 19.91 22.90 7.01
CA ARG A 118 19.37 23.56 8.20
C ARG A 118 20.45 23.86 9.25
N ALA A 119 21.43 22.96 9.40
CA ALA A 119 22.57 23.18 10.27
C ALA A 119 23.40 24.38 9.83
N VAL A 120 23.64 24.54 8.52
CA VAL A 120 24.39 25.68 7.96
C VAL A 120 23.63 26.99 8.18
N GLU A 121 22.31 27.00 7.99
CA GLU A 121 21.47 28.19 8.19
C GLU A 121 21.45 28.68 9.64
N LYS A 122 21.47 27.74 10.60
CA LYS A 122 21.39 28.04 12.04
C LYS A 122 22.73 27.95 12.76
N PHE A 123 23.85 27.94 12.03
CA PHE A 123 25.16 27.81 12.65
C PHE A 123 25.61 29.13 13.28
N GLU A 124 25.99 29.07 14.55
CA GLU A 124 26.56 30.21 15.27
C GLU A 124 28.08 30.04 15.37
N TYR A 125 28.81 30.81 14.56
CA TYR A 125 30.28 30.79 14.55
C TYR A 125 30.91 31.40 15.81
N ASP A 126 30.17 32.25 16.54
CA ASP A 126 30.65 32.96 17.73
C ASP A 126 30.91 32.02 18.92
N LYS A 127 30.28 30.83 18.94
CA LYS A 127 30.35 29.87 20.05
C LYS A 127 31.66 29.08 20.14
N GLY A 128 32.54 29.18 19.13
CA GLY A 128 33.87 28.54 19.15
C GLY A 128 33.88 27.01 18.96
N TYR A 129 32.72 26.38 18.71
CA TYR A 129 32.64 24.94 18.41
C TYR A 129 32.81 24.67 16.90
N LYS A 130 33.46 23.55 16.57
CA LYS A 130 33.57 23.09 15.17
C LYS A 130 32.20 22.84 14.56
N PHE A 131 32.01 23.22 13.29
CA PHE A 131 30.72 23.05 12.61
C PHE A 131 30.23 21.60 12.60
N SER A 132 31.14 20.63 12.44
CA SER A 132 30.83 19.20 12.43
C SER A 132 30.11 18.70 13.69
N THR A 133 30.42 19.28 14.86
CA THR A 133 29.79 18.92 16.13
C THR A 133 28.33 19.34 16.13
N TYR A 134 28.04 20.55 15.67
CA TYR A 134 26.68 21.07 15.57
C TYR A 134 25.87 20.37 14.47
N ALA A 135 26.47 20.20 13.29
CA ALA A 135 25.83 19.58 12.13
C ALA A 135 25.41 18.13 12.40
N TYR A 136 26.17 17.39 13.21
CA TYR A 136 25.84 16.01 13.58
C TYR A 136 24.42 15.87 14.14
N HIS A 137 23.99 16.79 15.02
CA HIS A 137 22.66 16.73 15.63
C HIS A 137 21.54 16.93 14.61
N TRP A 138 21.68 17.94 13.74
CA TRP A 138 20.71 18.22 12.68
C TRP A 138 20.61 17.10 11.64
N ILE A 139 21.75 16.55 11.22
CA ILE A 139 21.80 15.41 10.30
C ILE A 139 21.11 14.20 10.93
N ARG A 140 21.46 13.88 12.19
CA ARG A 140 20.85 12.76 12.92
C ARG A 140 19.33 12.93 13.07
N GLN A 141 18.87 14.13 13.41
CA GLN A 141 17.44 14.42 13.57
C GLN A 141 16.70 14.25 12.25
N ALA A 142 17.24 14.77 11.14
CA ALA A 142 16.65 14.61 9.82
C ALA A 142 16.55 13.14 9.40
N LEU A 143 17.62 12.36 9.61
CA LEU A 143 17.65 10.93 9.33
C LEU A 143 16.59 10.15 10.13
N VAL A 144 16.54 10.36 11.45
CA VAL A 144 15.57 9.66 12.32
C VAL A 144 14.14 10.02 11.92
N ARG A 145 13.88 11.30 11.65
CA ARG A 145 12.56 11.76 11.20
C ARG A 145 12.17 11.14 9.86
N ALA A 146 13.07 11.14 8.89
CA ALA A 146 12.83 10.53 7.58
C ALA A 146 12.50 9.03 7.70
N ILE A 147 13.23 8.29 8.53
CA ILE A 147 12.96 6.86 8.78
C ILE A 147 11.58 6.66 9.40
N CYS A 148 11.19 7.50 10.36
CA CYS A 148 9.87 7.42 10.99
C CYS A 148 8.73 7.76 10.00
N ASP A 149 8.93 8.76 9.15
CA ASP A 149 7.89 9.28 8.24
C ASP A 149 7.77 8.46 6.95
N LYS A 150 8.89 7.98 6.40
CA LYS A 150 8.99 7.35 5.07
C LYS A 150 9.48 5.91 5.08
N GLY A 151 10.08 5.42 6.17
CA GLY A 151 10.72 4.10 6.21
C GLY A 151 9.77 2.91 6.32
N ARG A 152 8.45 3.14 6.35
CA ARG A 152 7.42 2.09 6.38
C ARG A 152 6.45 2.28 5.22
N THR A 153 6.04 1.18 4.60
CA THR A 153 5.02 1.17 3.55
C THR A 153 3.69 1.74 4.04
N ILE A 154 3.26 1.36 5.25
CA ILE A 154 2.13 2.01 5.94
C ILE A 154 2.70 3.01 6.93
N ARG A 155 2.38 4.29 6.71
CA ARG A 155 2.87 5.39 7.54
C ARG A 155 2.35 5.27 8.96
N VAL A 156 3.26 5.40 9.93
CA VAL A 156 2.95 5.41 11.36
C VAL A 156 3.36 6.77 11.95
N PRO A 157 2.54 7.43 12.77
CA PRO A 157 2.89 8.69 13.41
C PRO A 157 4.17 8.62 14.26
N VAL A 158 4.87 9.74 14.39
CA VAL A 158 6.16 9.83 15.10
C VAL A 158 6.07 9.36 16.56
N HIS A 159 5.04 9.79 17.31
CA HIS A 159 4.87 9.40 18.71
C HIS A 159 4.71 7.87 18.89
N ILE A 160 4.02 7.20 17.96
CA ILE A 160 3.89 5.73 17.98
C ILE A 160 5.24 5.06 17.67
N ASN A 161 6.02 5.60 16.73
CA ASN A 161 7.38 5.09 16.46
C ASN A 161 8.33 5.28 17.66
N GLU A 162 8.20 6.37 18.41
CA GLU A 162 8.94 6.60 19.65
C GLU A 162 8.55 5.58 20.72
N GLU A 163 7.25 5.31 20.90
CA GLU A 163 6.76 4.27 21.82
C GLU A 163 7.27 2.87 21.43
N ILE A 164 7.23 2.51 20.14
CA ILE A 164 7.80 1.25 19.64
C ILE A 164 9.31 1.17 19.92
N SER A 165 10.04 2.28 19.75
CA SER A 165 11.48 2.33 20.01
C SER A 165 11.80 2.18 21.50
N LYS A 166 11.00 2.79 22.38
CA LYS A 166 11.11 2.59 23.84
C LYS A 166 10.83 1.13 24.21
N LEU A 167 9.78 0.54 23.65
CA LEU A 167 9.44 -0.87 23.86
C LEU A 167 10.58 -1.81 23.44
N LYS A 168 11.20 -1.58 22.28
CA LYS A 168 12.36 -2.36 21.80
C LYS A 168 13.57 -2.25 22.74
N LYS A 169 13.85 -1.05 23.27
CA LYS A 169 14.95 -0.84 24.23
C LYS A 169 14.73 -1.64 25.51
N VAL A 170 13.55 -1.51 26.13
CA VAL A 170 13.22 -2.25 27.36
C VAL A 170 13.22 -3.76 27.11
N GLN A 171 12.69 -4.21 25.97
CA GLN A 171 12.73 -5.63 25.60
C GLN A 171 14.18 -6.14 25.48
N LEU A 172 15.10 -5.34 24.93
CA LEU A 172 16.51 -5.69 24.86
C LEU A 172 17.17 -5.72 26.25
N GLU A 173 16.88 -4.75 27.11
CA GLU A 173 17.39 -4.70 28.49
C GLU A 173 16.96 -5.92 29.31
N ILE A 174 15.67 -6.29 29.26
CA ILE A 174 15.14 -7.48 29.93
C ILE A 174 15.80 -8.74 29.37
N ARG A 175 15.96 -8.81 28.04
CA ARG A 175 16.64 -9.94 27.39
C ARG A 175 18.10 -10.07 27.82
N GLN A 176 18.81 -8.96 27.98
CA GLN A 176 20.20 -8.97 28.44
C GLN A 176 20.30 -9.36 29.92
N LYS A 177 19.40 -8.88 30.78
CA LYS A 177 19.43 -9.17 32.23
C LYS A 177 19.02 -10.60 32.57
N TYR A 178 17.97 -11.12 31.92
CA TYR A 178 17.36 -12.41 32.28
C TYR A 178 17.58 -13.52 31.25
N GLY A 179 18.21 -13.25 30.11
CA GLY A 179 18.46 -14.23 29.05
C GLY A 179 17.20 -14.73 28.31
N ARG A 180 16.02 -14.15 28.59
CA ARG A 180 14.72 -14.56 28.02
C ARG A 180 13.95 -13.42 27.37
N SER A 181 12.89 -13.73 26.63
CA SER A 181 11.99 -12.71 26.10
C SER A 181 11.15 -12.04 27.20
N ALA A 182 10.87 -10.75 27.03
CA ALA A 182 10.07 -9.98 27.98
C ALA A 182 8.58 -10.32 27.90
N THR A 183 7.95 -10.58 29.04
CA THR A 183 6.51 -10.78 29.13
C THR A 183 5.75 -9.45 29.00
N VAL A 184 4.48 -9.49 28.60
CA VAL A 184 3.67 -8.26 28.44
C VAL A 184 3.50 -7.52 29.78
N ARG A 185 3.39 -8.26 30.89
CA ARG A 185 3.26 -7.69 32.24
C ARG A 185 4.52 -6.94 32.67
N GLU A 186 5.69 -7.54 32.48
CA GLU A 186 6.98 -6.88 32.81
C GLU A 186 7.20 -5.62 31.97
N LEU A 187 6.82 -5.64 30.69
CA LEU A 187 6.89 -4.47 29.84
C LEU A 187 5.92 -3.38 30.30
N SER A 188 4.72 -3.76 30.74
CA SER A 188 3.69 -2.86 31.26
C SER A 188 4.16 -2.17 32.54
N GLU A 189 4.68 -2.94 33.51
CA GLU A 189 5.21 -2.42 34.77
C GLU A 189 6.43 -1.51 34.55
N ARG A 190 7.29 -1.82 33.58
CA ARG A 190 8.52 -1.05 33.33
C ARG A 190 8.29 0.21 32.51
N LEU A 191 7.31 0.22 31.61
CA LEU A 191 6.99 1.36 30.75
C LEU A 191 5.82 2.21 31.28
N GLU A 192 5.12 1.76 32.32
CA GLU A 192 3.90 2.39 32.86
C GLU A 192 2.79 2.53 31.81
N ILE A 193 2.66 1.53 30.93
CA ILE A 193 1.69 1.50 29.84
C ILE A 193 0.74 0.31 30.02
N SER A 194 -0.54 0.46 29.66
CA SER A 194 -1.51 -0.64 29.74
C SER A 194 -1.10 -1.86 28.89
N PRO A 195 -1.39 -3.09 29.35
CA PRO A 195 -1.04 -4.30 28.62
C PRO A 195 -1.73 -4.39 27.25
N GLU A 196 -2.91 -3.78 27.11
CA GLU A 196 -3.64 -3.68 25.85
C GLU A 196 -2.90 -2.80 24.84
N LYS A 197 -2.43 -1.62 25.27
CA LYS A 197 -1.66 -0.73 24.41
C LYS A 197 -0.35 -1.38 23.95
N ILE A 198 0.29 -2.19 24.79
CA ILE A 198 1.48 -2.98 24.40
C ILE A 198 1.16 -4.01 23.30
N ARG A 199 -0.02 -4.65 23.36
CA ARG A 199 -0.45 -5.58 22.30
C ARG A 199 -0.64 -4.86 20.97
N VAL A 200 -1.26 -3.67 21.00
CA VAL A 200 -1.41 -2.82 19.81
C VAL A 200 -0.04 -2.36 19.27
N LEU A 201 0.86 -1.92 20.13
CA LEU A 201 2.21 -1.52 19.69
C LEU A 201 3.00 -2.69 19.07
N ARG A 202 2.81 -3.91 19.59
CA ARG A 202 3.38 -5.12 18.98
C ARG A 202 2.77 -5.42 17.62
N SER A 203 1.44 -5.32 17.46
CA SER A 203 0.80 -5.56 16.16
C SER A 203 1.25 -4.56 15.11
N VAL A 204 1.36 -3.27 15.47
CA VAL A 204 1.86 -2.21 14.58
C VAL A 204 3.35 -2.39 14.23
N ASN A 205 4.13 -3.06 15.08
CA ASN A 205 5.55 -3.33 14.81
C ASN A 205 5.80 -4.57 13.93
N ASN A 206 4.76 -5.33 13.56
CA ASN A 206 4.94 -6.48 12.68
C ASN A 206 5.39 -6.03 11.28
N PRO A 207 6.43 -6.67 10.70
CA PRO A 207 6.87 -6.35 9.35
C PRO A 207 5.80 -6.78 8.34
N MET A 208 5.67 -6.01 7.26
CA MET A 208 4.80 -6.36 6.14
C MET A 208 5.53 -7.40 5.27
N LEU A 209 4.78 -8.39 4.78
CA LEU A 209 5.27 -9.42 3.87
C LEU A 209 4.81 -9.11 2.45
N SER A 210 5.62 -9.44 1.46
CA SER A 210 5.22 -9.32 0.05
C SER A 210 4.30 -10.49 -0.32
N LEU A 211 3.21 -10.21 -1.03
CA LEU A 211 2.34 -11.26 -1.59
C LEU A 211 3.04 -12.03 -2.74
N ASP A 212 4.03 -11.41 -3.37
CA ASP A 212 4.87 -12.05 -4.40
C ASP A 212 5.98 -12.92 -3.80
N GLN A 213 6.10 -12.96 -2.47
CA GLN A 213 7.08 -13.81 -1.81
C GLN A 213 6.76 -15.28 -2.14
N LYS A 214 7.74 -15.97 -2.73
CA LYS A 214 7.65 -17.40 -3.01
C LYS A 214 7.51 -18.19 -1.72
N VAL A 215 6.59 -19.15 -1.70
CA VAL A 215 6.40 -20.03 -0.55
C VAL A 215 7.43 -21.16 -0.61
N LEU A 216 8.11 -21.41 0.51
CA LEU A 216 9.07 -22.51 0.62
C LEU A 216 8.30 -23.83 0.80
N GLY A 217 8.25 -24.66 -0.24
CA GLY A 217 7.86 -26.08 -0.09
C GLY A 217 6.91 -26.67 -1.11
N ASP A 218 6.19 -25.85 -1.88
CA ASP A 218 5.29 -26.33 -2.95
C ASP A 218 5.71 -25.74 -4.29
N GLU A 219 5.38 -26.44 -5.38
CA GLU A 219 5.59 -26.15 -6.81
C GLU A 219 6.41 -24.88 -7.13
N GLU A 220 7.49 -25.00 -7.91
CA GLU A 220 8.60 -24.04 -8.09
C GLU A 220 8.25 -22.54 -8.35
N ASN A 221 6.97 -22.19 -8.52
CA ASN A 221 6.45 -20.84 -8.72
C ASN A 221 5.24 -20.44 -7.85
N SER A 222 4.90 -21.15 -6.77
CA SER A 222 3.82 -20.73 -5.87
C SER A 222 4.18 -19.46 -5.08
N THR A 223 3.32 -18.44 -5.15
CA THR A 223 3.46 -17.16 -4.41
C THR A 223 2.47 -17.11 -3.26
N LEU A 224 2.73 -16.28 -2.25
CA LEU A 224 1.78 -16.11 -1.13
C LEU A 224 0.39 -15.66 -1.62
N LEU A 225 0.34 -14.90 -2.72
CA LEU A 225 -0.90 -14.47 -3.35
C LEU A 225 -1.80 -15.64 -3.79
N SER A 226 -1.24 -16.76 -4.28
CA SER A 226 -2.05 -17.88 -4.76
C SER A 226 -2.81 -18.61 -3.64
N PHE A 227 -2.40 -18.44 -2.39
CA PHE A 227 -3.06 -19.02 -1.23
C PHE A 227 -4.16 -18.13 -0.64
N LEU A 228 -4.26 -16.88 -1.10
CA LEU A 228 -5.25 -15.95 -0.57
C LEU A 228 -6.60 -16.16 -1.27
N ALA A 229 -7.61 -16.56 -0.49
CA ALA A 229 -8.96 -16.69 -1.00
C ALA A 229 -9.55 -15.31 -1.32
N ASP A 230 -10.16 -15.17 -2.50
CA ASP A 230 -10.92 -13.97 -2.86
C ASP A 230 -12.29 -14.00 -2.15
N PRO A 231 -12.57 -13.06 -1.23
CA PRO A 231 -13.86 -13.02 -0.52
C PRO A 231 -15.07 -12.74 -1.44
N ASN A 232 -14.84 -12.15 -2.62
CA ASN A 232 -15.90 -11.81 -3.59
C ASN A 232 -15.95 -12.76 -4.79
N GLY A 233 -15.04 -13.73 -4.88
CA GLY A 233 -14.94 -14.66 -6.00
C GLY A 233 -16.00 -15.77 -6.03
N ASP A 234 -16.98 -15.73 -5.11
CA ASP A 234 -18.05 -16.71 -5.02
C ASP A 234 -19.09 -16.46 -6.13
N LEU A 235 -18.85 -17.07 -7.29
CA LEU A 235 -19.75 -17.01 -8.45
C LEU A 235 -21.16 -17.51 -8.10
N GLY A 236 -21.29 -18.46 -7.16
CA GLY A 236 -22.59 -18.94 -6.67
C GLY A 236 -23.42 -17.81 -6.08
N LYS A 237 -22.84 -17.06 -5.13
CA LYS A 237 -23.50 -15.88 -4.55
C LYS A 237 -23.82 -14.81 -5.58
N PHE A 238 -22.97 -14.62 -6.58
CA PHE A 238 -23.24 -13.66 -7.65
C PHE A 238 -24.44 -14.07 -8.51
N LEU A 239 -24.53 -15.36 -8.89
CA LEU A 239 -25.64 -15.92 -9.64
C LEU A 239 -26.93 -15.93 -8.81
N ASP A 240 -26.86 -16.27 -7.52
CA ASP A 240 -27.99 -16.19 -6.60
C ASP A 240 -28.51 -14.75 -6.49
N ASN A 241 -27.61 -13.77 -6.38
CA ASN A 241 -27.98 -12.36 -6.37
C ASN A 241 -28.62 -11.90 -7.68
N LEU A 242 -28.20 -12.45 -8.83
CA LEU A 242 -28.80 -12.14 -10.12
C LEU A 242 -30.20 -12.76 -10.25
N GLY A 243 -30.34 -14.03 -9.90
CA GLY A 243 -31.64 -14.72 -9.87
C GLY A 243 -32.60 -14.05 -8.89
N ASN A 244 -32.13 -13.64 -7.71
CA ASN A 244 -32.92 -12.88 -6.75
C ASN A 244 -33.40 -11.53 -7.30
N LYS A 245 -32.59 -10.83 -8.10
CA LYS A 245 -33.02 -9.59 -8.75
C LYS A 245 -34.12 -9.83 -9.78
N GLU A 246 -33.99 -10.88 -10.59
CA GLU A 246 -35.02 -11.26 -11.56
C GLU A 246 -36.32 -11.66 -10.87
N LEU A 247 -36.25 -12.44 -9.80
CA LEU A 247 -37.40 -12.79 -8.97
C LEU A 247 -38.06 -11.54 -8.37
N VAL A 248 -37.27 -10.61 -7.83
CA VAL A 248 -37.79 -9.34 -7.30
C VAL A 248 -38.51 -8.54 -8.40
N GLU A 249 -37.97 -8.43 -9.60
CA GLU A 249 -38.62 -7.73 -10.72
C GLU A 249 -39.90 -8.45 -11.19
N GLN A 250 -39.94 -9.78 -11.19
CA GLN A 250 -41.15 -10.56 -11.47
C GLN A 250 -42.24 -10.34 -10.42
N CYS A 251 -41.89 -10.38 -9.14
CA CYS A 251 -42.80 -10.09 -8.04
C CYS A 251 -43.32 -8.65 -8.09
N LEU A 252 -42.46 -7.69 -8.47
CA LEU A 252 -42.84 -6.30 -8.68
C LEU A 252 -43.86 -6.16 -9.82
N CYS A 253 -43.67 -6.85 -10.95
CA CYS A 253 -44.60 -6.81 -12.09
C CYS A 253 -46.05 -7.18 -11.73
N GLY A 254 -46.27 -8.03 -10.71
CA GLY A 254 -47.60 -8.43 -10.23
C GLY A 254 -48.35 -7.37 -9.40
N LEU A 255 -47.68 -6.31 -8.96
CA LEU A 255 -48.27 -5.22 -8.17
C LEU A 255 -48.85 -4.11 -9.05
N LYS A 256 -49.65 -3.22 -8.45
CA LYS A 256 -50.13 -2.02 -9.16
C LYS A 256 -48.95 -1.08 -9.46
N PRO A 257 -48.99 -0.30 -10.57
CA PRO A 257 -47.91 0.63 -10.92
C PRO A 257 -47.52 1.60 -9.79
N GLN A 258 -48.50 2.08 -9.02
CA GLN A 258 -48.26 2.95 -7.87
C GLN A 258 -47.55 2.24 -6.70
N GLU A 259 -47.81 0.95 -6.49
CA GLU A 259 -47.18 0.13 -5.46
C GLU A 259 -45.73 -0.21 -5.85
N GLN A 260 -45.49 -0.49 -7.14
CA GLN A 260 -44.16 -0.72 -7.71
C GLN A 260 -43.25 0.50 -7.54
N THR A 261 -43.74 1.70 -7.91
CA THR A 261 -42.94 2.93 -7.78
C THR A 261 -42.57 3.20 -6.32
N VAL A 262 -43.52 3.04 -5.39
CA VAL A 262 -43.24 3.24 -3.95
C VAL A 262 -42.21 2.24 -3.41
N LEU A 263 -42.24 0.98 -3.84
CA LEU A 263 -41.26 -0.02 -3.41
C LEU A 263 -39.89 0.17 -4.08
N ARG A 264 -39.85 0.55 -5.36
CA ARG A 264 -38.62 0.78 -6.12
C ARG A 264 -37.82 1.94 -5.53
N GLU A 265 -38.49 3.07 -5.28
CA GLU A 265 -37.86 4.29 -4.75
C GLU A 265 -37.44 4.16 -3.28
N TYR A 266 -38.08 3.26 -2.52
CA TYR A 266 -37.79 3.04 -1.11
C TYR A 266 -36.74 1.95 -0.85
N TYR A 267 -36.71 0.88 -1.65
CA TYR A 267 -35.83 -0.28 -1.41
C TYR A 267 -34.80 -0.56 -2.51
N LEU A 268 -35.09 -0.27 -3.79
CA LEU A 268 -34.24 -0.67 -4.92
C LEU A 268 -33.34 0.48 -5.44
N GLU A 269 -33.79 1.72 -5.34
CA GLU A 269 -33.00 2.88 -5.78
C GLU A 269 -32.02 3.36 -4.71
N THR A 270 -30.85 3.81 -5.18
CA THR A 270 -29.82 4.43 -4.34
C THR A 270 -29.57 5.87 -4.80
N PRO A 271 -29.83 6.90 -3.97
CA PRO A 271 -30.25 6.83 -2.58
C PRO A 271 -31.74 6.49 -2.40
N SER A 272 -32.06 5.69 -1.37
CA SER A 272 -33.44 5.40 -0.99
C SER A 272 -34.15 6.65 -0.50
N LEU A 273 -35.30 6.99 -1.09
CA LEU A 273 -36.06 8.18 -0.71
C LEU A 273 -36.85 7.94 0.58
N THR A 274 -37.00 9.00 1.39
CA THR A 274 -37.88 8.95 2.57
C THR A 274 -39.35 8.94 2.16
N LEU A 275 -40.24 8.41 3.02
CA LEU A 275 -41.69 8.39 2.75
C LEU A 275 -42.29 9.78 2.45
N ASN A 276 -41.68 10.84 2.97
CA ASN A 276 -42.10 12.21 2.74
C ASN A 276 -41.70 12.68 1.33
N GLU A 277 -40.49 12.35 0.89
CA GLU A 277 -39.99 12.67 -0.46
C GLU A 277 -40.76 11.89 -1.54
N ILE A 278 -41.03 10.61 -1.29
CA ILE A 278 -41.89 9.79 -2.17
C ILE A 278 -43.31 10.38 -2.23
N GLY A 279 -43.84 10.86 -1.09
CA GLY A 279 -45.12 11.55 -1.03
C GLY A 279 -45.15 12.82 -1.88
N LYS A 280 -44.08 13.63 -1.84
CA LYS A 280 -43.94 14.82 -2.69
C LYS A 280 -43.86 14.45 -4.18
N LYS A 281 -43.11 13.40 -4.55
CA LYS A 281 -42.97 12.93 -5.93
C LYS A 281 -44.29 12.41 -6.52
N MET A 282 -45.11 11.75 -5.70
CA MET A 282 -46.37 11.14 -6.11
C MET A 282 -47.62 12.00 -5.82
N ASN A 283 -47.45 13.22 -5.29
CA ASN A 283 -48.54 14.10 -4.82
C ASN A 283 -49.47 13.40 -3.81
N LEU A 284 -48.89 12.65 -2.86
CA LEU A 284 -49.60 11.91 -1.83
C LEU A 284 -49.14 12.34 -0.43
N SER A 285 -50.05 12.26 0.54
CA SER A 285 -49.67 12.39 1.94
C SER A 285 -48.70 11.27 2.35
N ARG A 286 -47.73 11.60 3.22
CA ARG A 286 -46.78 10.65 3.80
C ARG A 286 -47.48 9.39 4.33
N GLU A 287 -48.61 9.56 5.00
CA GLU A 287 -49.34 8.44 5.60
C GLU A 287 -49.99 7.55 4.53
N ARG A 288 -50.40 8.13 3.40
CA ARG A 288 -50.93 7.38 2.26
C ARG A 288 -49.84 6.54 1.59
N VAL A 289 -48.63 7.09 1.42
CA VAL A 289 -47.46 6.33 0.91
C VAL A 289 -47.11 5.17 1.83
N ARG A 290 -47.17 5.38 3.16
CA ARG A 290 -46.98 4.30 4.15
C ARG A 290 -47.99 3.17 3.99
N HIS A 291 -49.27 3.51 3.82
CA HIS A 291 -50.33 2.52 3.59
C HIS A 291 -50.12 1.75 2.28
N ILE A 292 -49.77 2.44 1.19
CA ILE A 292 -49.46 1.81 -0.10
C ILE A 292 -48.27 0.84 0.05
N LYS A 293 -47.21 1.25 0.75
CA LYS A 293 -46.03 0.40 1.01
C LYS A 293 -46.41 -0.86 1.78
N ASN A 294 -47.16 -0.73 2.88
CA ASN A 294 -47.51 -1.89 3.71
C ASN A 294 -48.45 -2.85 2.96
N ASN A 295 -49.46 -2.32 2.26
CA ASN A 295 -50.35 -3.14 1.43
C ASN A 295 -49.60 -3.86 0.30
N ALA A 296 -48.61 -3.20 -0.31
CA ALA A 296 -47.74 -3.81 -1.32
C ALA A 296 -46.89 -4.95 -0.73
N LEU A 297 -46.31 -4.73 0.46
CA LEU A 297 -45.54 -5.77 1.16
C LEU A 297 -46.40 -6.96 1.58
N ASP A 298 -47.63 -6.73 2.04
CA ASP A 298 -48.52 -7.80 2.45
C ASP A 298 -49.02 -8.63 1.25
N LYS A 299 -49.25 -7.98 0.09
CA LYS A 299 -49.49 -8.68 -1.18
C LYS A 299 -48.29 -9.51 -1.61
N LEU A 300 -47.08 -8.95 -1.54
CA LEU A 300 -45.86 -9.71 -1.84
C LEU A 300 -45.69 -10.92 -0.93
N LYS A 301 -45.98 -10.79 0.37
CA LYS A 301 -45.97 -11.93 1.30
C LYS A 301 -46.98 -13.00 0.90
N GLN A 302 -48.18 -12.63 0.48
CA GLN A 302 -49.20 -13.59 0.05
C GLN A 302 -48.73 -14.36 -1.20
N VAL A 303 -48.17 -13.66 -2.20
CA VAL A 303 -47.62 -14.28 -3.42
C VAL A 303 -46.49 -15.27 -3.12
N ILE A 304 -45.58 -14.90 -2.22
CA ILE A 304 -44.45 -15.77 -1.83
C ILE A 304 -44.92 -16.99 -1.01
N VAL A 305 -45.98 -16.84 -0.20
CA VAL A 305 -46.53 -17.94 0.61
C VAL A 305 -47.31 -18.93 -0.25
N THR A 306 -48.03 -18.46 -1.28
CA THR A 306 -48.70 -19.36 -2.23
C THR A 306 -47.69 -20.21 -3.01
N GLU A 307 -46.58 -19.64 -3.47
CA GLU A 307 -45.56 -20.40 -4.21
C GLU A 307 -44.88 -21.51 -3.38
N LYS A 308 -44.78 -21.37 -2.05
CA LYS A 308 -44.21 -22.41 -1.18
C LYS A 308 -45.12 -23.61 -0.93
N ASN A 309 -46.43 -23.46 -1.13
CA ASN A 309 -47.38 -24.57 -0.98
C ASN A 309 -47.55 -25.37 -2.29
N ASP A 310 -47.11 -24.83 -3.42
CA ASP A 310 -47.38 -25.34 -4.77
C ASP A 310 -46.14 -26.01 -5.43
N GLU A 311 -45.15 -26.49 -4.67
CA GLU A 311 -43.97 -27.19 -5.22
C GLU A 311 -44.28 -28.53 -5.94
N SER A 312 -45.55 -28.92 -6.09
CA SER A 312 -45.95 -30.11 -6.85
C SER A 312 -46.57 -29.85 -8.24
N GLU A 313 -46.75 -28.62 -8.71
CA GLU A 313 -47.23 -28.37 -10.08
C GLU A 313 -46.53 -27.19 -10.77
N ILE A 314 -46.21 -27.38 -12.05
CA ILE A 314 -45.41 -26.48 -12.89
C ILE A 314 -46.03 -25.08 -12.98
N MET A 315 -45.19 -24.07 -12.73
CA MET A 315 -45.26 -22.67 -13.19
C MET A 315 -46.49 -22.28 -14.01
N SER A 316 -47.52 -21.74 -13.35
CA SER A 316 -48.47 -20.83 -13.99
C SER A 316 -49.05 -19.86 -12.96
N VAL A 317 -48.80 -18.57 -13.17
CA VAL A 317 -49.44 -17.52 -12.39
C VAL A 317 -50.91 -17.43 -12.84
N ASN A 318 -51.82 -18.01 -12.07
CA ASN A 318 -53.26 -17.88 -12.31
C ASN A 318 -53.75 -16.53 -11.80
N PHE A 319 -53.78 -15.54 -12.68
CA PHE A 319 -54.59 -14.33 -12.52
C PHE A 319 -56.00 -14.58 -13.10
N GLU A 320 -56.83 -15.35 -12.40
CA GLU A 320 -58.27 -15.34 -12.64
C GLU A 320 -58.90 -14.15 -11.93
N SER A 321 -58.65 -12.97 -12.48
CA SER A 321 -59.61 -11.87 -12.51
C SER A 321 -58.99 -10.72 -13.31
N ILE A 322 -59.65 -10.39 -14.43
CA ILE A 322 -59.57 -9.19 -15.28
C ILE A 322 -59.32 -9.56 -16.77
N THR A 323 -60.47 -9.71 -17.44
CA THR A 323 -60.79 -9.66 -18.88
C THR A 323 -59.85 -10.31 -19.92
N PRO A 324 -60.34 -11.33 -20.67
CA PRO A 324 -59.53 -12.17 -21.58
C PRO A 324 -59.00 -11.45 -22.84
N GLU A 325 -59.48 -10.26 -23.18
CA GLU A 325 -59.14 -9.59 -24.45
C GLU A 325 -57.78 -8.86 -24.43
N LYS A 326 -57.23 -8.50 -23.26
CA LYS A 326 -55.91 -7.85 -23.15
C LYS A 326 -54.76 -8.85 -23.04
N SER A 327 -55.02 -10.08 -22.61
CA SER A 327 -54.06 -11.18 -22.53
C SER A 327 -53.55 -11.63 -23.92
N LEU A 328 -54.45 -11.72 -24.91
CA LEU A 328 -54.07 -12.09 -26.28
C LEU A 328 -53.22 -11.01 -26.98
N LYS A 329 -53.56 -9.72 -26.80
CA LYS A 329 -52.79 -8.58 -27.34
C LYS A 329 -51.42 -8.39 -26.67
N PHE A 330 -51.27 -8.85 -25.42
CA PHE A 330 -50.00 -8.79 -24.68
C PHE A 330 -49.07 -9.95 -25.05
N LYS A 331 -49.59 -11.17 -25.20
CA LYS A 331 -48.82 -12.35 -25.65
C LYS A 331 -48.27 -12.20 -27.08
N SER A 332 -49.00 -11.52 -27.98
CA SER A 332 -48.52 -11.23 -29.34
C SER A 332 -47.47 -10.13 -29.39
N ARG A 333 -47.58 -9.10 -28.53
CA ARG A 333 -46.55 -8.06 -28.37
C ARG A 333 -45.25 -8.59 -27.76
N LEU A 334 -45.34 -9.43 -26.72
CA LEU A 334 -44.17 -10.08 -26.10
C LEU A 334 -43.40 -10.98 -27.09
N LYS A 335 -44.09 -11.80 -27.89
CA LYS A 335 -43.42 -12.63 -28.92
C LYS A 335 -42.76 -11.80 -30.03
N GLY A 336 -43.28 -10.61 -30.33
CA GLY A 336 -42.67 -9.66 -31.28
C GLY A 336 -41.45 -8.96 -30.69
N SER A 337 -41.56 -8.42 -29.47
CA SER A 337 -40.49 -7.68 -28.79
C SER A 337 -39.32 -8.57 -28.38
N LEU A 338 -39.57 -9.78 -27.87
CA LEU A 338 -38.53 -10.75 -27.51
C LEU A 338 -37.72 -11.21 -28.75
N LYS A 339 -38.32 -11.29 -29.94
CA LYS A 339 -37.60 -11.66 -31.18
C LYS A 339 -36.69 -10.55 -31.69
N VAL A 340 -37.07 -9.29 -31.48
CA VAL A 340 -36.29 -8.13 -31.94
C VAL A 340 -35.14 -7.83 -30.96
N GLU A 341 -35.40 -7.82 -29.65
CA GLU A 341 -34.35 -7.56 -28.65
C GLU A 341 -33.32 -8.69 -28.53
N THR A 342 -33.72 -9.96 -28.70
CA THR A 342 -32.75 -11.07 -28.71
C THR A 342 -31.91 -11.07 -29.98
N GLN A 343 -32.44 -10.68 -31.14
CA GLN A 343 -31.65 -10.58 -32.37
C GLN A 343 -30.71 -9.37 -32.38
N GLU A 344 -31.11 -8.23 -31.81
CA GLU A 344 -30.24 -7.06 -31.68
C GLU A 344 -29.14 -7.26 -30.63
N LYS A 345 -29.45 -7.83 -29.46
CA LYS A 345 -28.44 -8.15 -28.44
C LYS A 345 -27.50 -9.26 -28.87
N VAL A 346 -27.98 -10.32 -29.53
CA VAL A 346 -27.10 -11.36 -30.05
C VAL A 346 -26.20 -10.83 -31.18
N LYS A 347 -26.68 -9.90 -32.01
CA LYS A 347 -25.82 -9.24 -33.02
C LYS A 347 -24.81 -8.28 -32.40
N SER A 348 -25.18 -7.51 -31.37
CA SER A 348 -24.23 -6.63 -30.67
C SER A 348 -23.17 -7.42 -29.91
N ASP A 349 -23.58 -8.51 -29.26
CA ASP A 349 -22.66 -9.35 -28.48
C ASP A 349 -21.76 -10.18 -29.41
N GLN A 350 -22.27 -10.67 -30.55
CA GLN A 350 -21.44 -11.30 -31.58
C GLN A 350 -20.46 -10.30 -32.21
N GLN A 351 -20.88 -9.06 -32.49
CA GLN A 351 -19.97 -8.01 -32.98
C GLN A 351 -18.88 -7.70 -31.95
N MET A 352 -19.22 -7.51 -30.67
CA MET A 352 -18.26 -7.26 -29.59
C MET A 352 -17.29 -8.43 -29.37
N VAL A 353 -17.77 -9.67 -29.47
CA VAL A 353 -16.91 -10.87 -29.38
C VAL A 353 -15.99 -10.97 -30.60
N THR A 354 -16.46 -10.68 -31.81
CA THR A 354 -15.60 -10.66 -33.01
C THR A 354 -14.59 -9.51 -33.00
N GLU A 355 -14.96 -8.34 -32.47
CA GLU A 355 -14.07 -7.19 -32.31
C GLU A 355 -12.96 -7.51 -31.29
N THR A 356 -13.33 -8.10 -30.15
CA THR A 356 -12.37 -8.50 -29.11
C THR A 356 -11.47 -9.66 -29.54
N LEU A 357 -11.97 -10.60 -30.35
CA LEU A 357 -11.15 -11.64 -30.97
C LEU A 357 -10.19 -11.06 -32.01
N ARG A 358 -10.64 -10.09 -32.84
CA ARG A 358 -9.76 -9.36 -33.78
C ARG A 358 -8.69 -8.55 -33.07
N VAL A 359 -9.02 -7.89 -31.96
CA VAL A 359 -8.04 -7.16 -31.14
C VAL A 359 -7.02 -8.12 -30.53
N LYS A 360 -7.46 -9.27 -30.00
CA LYS A 360 -6.56 -10.30 -29.47
C LYS A 360 -5.71 -10.97 -30.56
N GLU A 361 -6.22 -11.13 -31.76
CA GLU A 361 -5.46 -11.64 -32.91
C GLU A 361 -4.47 -10.60 -33.44
N ALA A 362 -4.83 -9.31 -33.43
CA ALA A 362 -3.94 -8.19 -33.76
C ALA A 362 -2.83 -8.01 -32.69
N GLU A 363 -3.13 -8.21 -31.41
CA GLU A 363 -2.14 -8.24 -30.33
C GLU A 363 -1.21 -9.45 -30.47
N LYS A 364 -1.75 -10.64 -30.78
CA LYS A 364 -0.93 -11.83 -31.05
C LYS A 364 -0.04 -11.65 -32.28
N SER A 365 -0.55 -11.07 -33.36
CA SER A 365 0.25 -10.81 -34.58
C SER A 365 1.34 -9.76 -34.32
N SER A 366 1.05 -8.73 -33.51
CA SER A 366 2.01 -7.72 -33.05
C SER A 366 3.07 -8.29 -32.11
N ILE A 367 2.71 -9.24 -31.25
CA ILE A 367 3.65 -9.96 -30.39
C ILE A 367 4.53 -10.90 -31.22
N THR A 368 3.98 -11.56 -32.25
CA THR A 368 4.79 -12.41 -33.14
C THR A 368 5.73 -11.60 -34.04
N SER A 369 5.32 -10.42 -34.54
CA SER A 369 6.22 -9.55 -35.30
C SER A 369 7.32 -8.96 -34.42
N ALA A 370 7.00 -8.52 -33.19
CA ALA A 370 8.00 -8.07 -32.22
C ALA A 370 8.98 -9.18 -31.81
N LYS A 371 8.53 -10.44 -31.77
CA LYS A 371 9.39 -11.60 -31.45
C LYS A 371 10.27 -12.00 -32.64
N VAL A 372 9.77 -11.90 -33.87
CA VAL A 372 10.56 -12.11 -35.09
C VAL A 372 11.61 -11.01 -35.27
N GLU A 373 11.31 -9.76 -34.95
CA GLU A 373 12.29 -8.65 -34.97
C GLU A 373 13.37 -8.81 -33.90
N HIS A 374 12.98 -9.21 -32.67
CA HIS A 374 13.93 -9.46 -31.57
C HIS A 374 14.83 -10.68 -31.84
N ASP A 375 14.31 -11.73 -32.49
CA ASP A 375 15.09 -12.91 -32.87
C ASP A 375 15.98 -12.64 -34.10
N SER A 376 15.56 -11.77 -35.02
CA SER A 376 16.37 -11.28 -36.14
C SER A 376 17.57 -10.42 -35.67
N LEU A 377 17.35 -9.56 -34.66
CA LEU A 377 18.40 -8.76 -34.02
C LEU A 377 19.36 -9.63 -33.17
N ASN A 378 18.86 -10.70 -32.55
CA ASN A 378 19.69 -11.69 -31.86
C ASN A 378 20.48 -12.59 -32.82
N LEU A 379 19.95 -12.91 -34.00
CA LEU A 379 20.67 -13.63 -35.04
C LEU A 379 21.75 -12.75 -35.69
N ALA A 380 21.45 -11.48 -35.97
CA ALA A 380 22.40 -10.50 -36.50
C ALA A 380 23.56 -10.23 -35.53
N SER A 381 23.29 -10.13 -34.23
CA SER A 381 24.35 -9.98 -33.20
C SER A 381 25.17 -11.25 -32.97
N LYS A 382 24.64 -12.43 -33.28
CA LYS A 382 25.39 -13.71 -33.29
C LYS A 382 26.28 -13.88 -34.52
N ILE A 383 25.88 -13.33 -35.67
CA ILE A 383 26.64 -13.38 -36.92
C ILE A 383 27.80 -12.37 -36.90
N ILE A 384 27.66 -11.21 -36.24
CA ILE A 384 28.73 -10.22 -36.07
C ILE A 384 29.85 -10.69 -35.11
N ARG A 385 29.64 -11.77 -34.33
CA ARG A 385 30.63 -12.30 -33.36
C ARG A 385 31.46 -13.51 -33.83
N LYS A 386 31.38 -13.93 -35.09
CA LYS A 386 32.20 -15.06 -35.60
C LYS A 386 32.95 -14.72 -36.89
N SER A 387 34.20 -14.27 -36.74
CA SER A 387 35.33 -14.43 -37.70
C SER A 387 36.63 -13.82 -37.13
N PRO A 388 37.83 -14.29 -37.52
CA PRO A 388 38.68 -15.06 -36.62
C PRO A 388 39.98 -14.37 -36.20
N LYS A 389 40.57 -14.78 -35.05
CA LYS A 389 41.99 -14.55 -34.77
C LYS A 389 42.74 -15.86 -34.47
N LYS A 390 43.90 -15.92 -35.12
CA LYS A 390 44.88 -16.97 -35.32
C LYS A 390 45.53 -17.50 -34.02
N SER A 391 45.86 -18.79 -34.07
CA SER A 391 47.09 -19.46 -33.63
C SER A 391 47.66 -19.23 -32.22
N SER A 392 47.75 -20.30 -31.44
CA SER A 392 49.05 -20.94 -31.17
C SER A 392 48.86 -22.32 -30.54
N LYS A 393 49.63 -23.27 -31.05
CA LYS A 393 49.75 -24.65 -30.56
C LYS A 393 50.60 -24.65 -29.29
N THR A 394 50.30 -25.55 -28.36
CA THR A 394 51.32 -26.40 -27.71
C THR A 394 50.65 -27.63 -27.08
N LYS A 395 51.26 -28.79 -27.34
CA LYS A 395 50.90 -30.13 -26.89
C LYS A 395 51.53 -30.43 -25.52
N SER A 396 50.85 -31.20 -24.68
CA SER A 396 51.36 -32.34 -23.87
C SER A 396 50.21 -32.76 -22.93
N ASN A 397 49.55 -33.91 -23.08
CA ASN A 397 49.93 -35.32 -22.96
C ASN A 397 50.13 -35.79 -21.48
N VAL A 398 49.48 -36.93 -21.16
CA VAL A 398 49.86 -37.99 -20.19
C VAL A 398 49.10 -38.12 -18.84
N LYS A 399 48.34 -39.24 -18.77
CA LYS A 399 48.13 -40.26 -17.69
C LYS A 399 47.37 -39.89 -16.41
N ASP A 400 46.28 -40.61 -16.16
CA ASP A 400 46.15 -41.87 -15.36
C ASP A 400 46.47 -41.66 -13.87
N ASN A 401 45.44 -41.80 -13.02
CA ASN A 401 45.41 -42.87 -12.02
C ASN A 401 44.07 -42.93 -11.29
N SER A 402 43.51 -44.13 -11.34
CA SER A 402 42.53 -44.74 -10.45
C SER A 402 43.08 -44.95 -9.04
N GLU A 403 42.19 -44.92 -8.04
CA GLU A 403 42.09 -45.86 -6.88
C GLU A 403 41.01 -45.30 -5.93
N SER A 404 39.78 -45.80 -5.95
CA SER A 404 39.26 -46.92 -5.14
C SER A 404 39.55 -46.82 -3.64
N SER A 405 38.50 -46.58 -2.86
CA SER A 405 38.32 -47.19 -1.53
C SER A 405 36.83 -47.18 -1.16
N GLN A 406 36.20 -48.34 -1.31
CA GLN A 406 34.94 -48.69 -0.69
C GLN A 406 35.20 -49.08 0.76
N SER A 407 34.33 -48.67 1.69
CA SER A 407 33.95 -49.53 2.81
C SER A 407 32.48 -49.31 3.19
N LYS A 408 31.74 -50.42 3.11
CA LYS A 408 30.39 -50.61 3.66
C LYS A 408 30.48 -50.60 5.20
N VAL A 409 29.37 -50.27 5.87
CA VAL A 409 28.56 -51.22 6.68
C VAL A 409 27.70 -50.48 7.74
N LYS A 410 26.46 -50.99 7.89
CA LYS A 410 25.51 -50.94 9.02
C LYS A 410 24.52 -49.76 9.16
N LYS A 411 23.32 -50.05 8.64
CA LYS A 411 22.01 -49.70 9.23
C LYS A 411 21.98 -49.99 10.74
N LYS A 412 21.52 -49.03 11.54
CA LYS A 412 20.80 -49.27 12.81
C LYS A 412 19.64 -48.29 12.93
N SER A 413 18.47 -48.87 13.12
CA SER A 413 17.18 -48.29 13.45
C SER A 413 17.10 -47.83 14.90
N SER A 414 16.54 -46.64 15.17
CA SER A 414 15.90 -46.34 16.47
C SER A 414 14.94 -45.14 16.39
N ALA A 415 13.65 -45.47 16.48
CA ALA A 415 12.53 -44.79 17.15
C ALA A 415 12.46 -43.24 17.24
N LYS A 416 11.42 -42.68 16.61
CA LYS A 416 10.79 -41.39 16.98
C LYS A 416 9.83 -41.58 18.16
N PRO A 417 9.75 -40.67 19.15
CA PRO A 417 8.61 -40.58 20.04
C PRO A 417 7.56 -39.59 19.49
N LYS A 418 6.27 -39.97 19.53
CA LYS A 418 5.12 -39.07 19.37
C LYS A 418 4.74 -38.48 20.74
N PRO A 419 4.34 -37.21 20.87
CA PRO A 419 3.70 -36.75 22.10
C PRO A 419 2.21 -37.11 22.07
N LYS A 420 1.78 -37.95 23.02
CA LYS A 420 0.39 -38.06 23.47
C LYS A 420 0.26 -37.21 24.73
N THR A 421 -0.60 -36.19 24.72
CA THR A 421 -1.05 -35.49 25.92
C THR A 421 -2.57 -35.47 25.93
N THR A 422 -3.17 -36.57 26.38
CA THR A 422 -4.56 -36.61 26.83
C THR A 422 -4.62 -36.01 28.23
N LEU A 423 -5.36 -34.91 28.43
CA LEU A 423 -5.63 -34.35 29.75
C LEU A 423 -6.28 -35.39 30.66
N SER A 424 -5.89 -35.39 31.93
CA SER A 424 -6.51 -36.24 32.97
C SER A 424 -8.00 -35.90 33.12
N LYS A 425 -8.83 -36.92 33.35
CA LYS A 425 -10.29 -36.76 33.62
C LYS A 425 -10.58 -35.79 34.77
N ALA A 426 -9.64 -35.61 35.70
CA ALA A 426 -9.75 -34.61 36.78
C ALA A 426 -9.65 -33.18 36.24
N GLN A 427 -8.72 -32.91 35.32
CA GLN A 427 -8.52 -31.60 34.71
C GLN A 427 -9.69 -31.22 33.79
N GLN A 428 -10.30 -32.20 33.12
CA GLN A 428 -11.52 -31.97 32.32
C GLN A 428 -12.74 -31.62 33.19
N ARG A 429 -12.85 -32.19 34.40
CA ARG A 429 -13.94 -31.86 35.35
C ARG A 429 -13.79 -30.45 35.92
N GLU A 430 -12.56 -30.00 36.14
CA GLU A 430 -12.26 -28.68 36.69
C GLU A 430 -12.53 -27.56 35.66
N LEU A 431 -12.16 -27.79 34.40
CA LEU A 431 -12.51 -26.92 33.27
C LEU A 431 -14.04 -26.83 33.06
N LYS A 432 -14.77 -27.92 33.27
CA LYS A 432 -16.23 -27.95 33.15
C LYS A 432 -16.92 -27.20 34.30
N LYS A 433 -16.35 -27.21 35.51
CA LYS A 433 -16.83 -26.39 36.64
C LYS A 433 -16.61 -24.90 36.41
N GLN A 434 -15.45 -24.51 35.86
CA GLN A 434 -15.14 -23.12 35.54
C GLN A 434 -16.03 -22.55 34.42
N LEU A 435 -16.34 -23.35 33.41
CA LEU A 435 -17.27 -22.96 32.33
C LEU A 435 -18.71 -22.74 32.83
N ASN A 436 -19.21 -23.58 33.75
CA ASN A 436 -20.54 -23.42 34.32
C ASN A 436 -20.66 -22.24 35.29
N GLN A 437 -19.56 -21.80 35.92
CA GLN A 437 -19.57 -20.58 36.74
C GLN A 437 -19.66 -19.30 35.88
N LEU A 438 -19.08 -19.33 34.68
CA LEU A 438 -19.14 -18.21 33.73
C LEU A 438 -20.50 -18.08 33.03
N SER A 439 -21.30 -19.16 32.95
CA SER A 439 -22.63 -19.11 32.34
C SER A 439 -23.73 -18.56 33.25
N TYR A 440 -23.44 -18.31 34.54
CA TYR A 440 -24.39 -17.76 35.51
C TYR A 440 -24.23 -16.25 35.78
N GLN A 441 -23.33 -15.58 35.07
CA GLN A 441 -23.10 -14.12 35.17
C GLN A 441 -23.43 -13.36 33.87
N LYS A 442 -24.34 -13.89 33.04
CA LYS A 442 -24.91 -13.16 31.91
C LYS A 442 -26.42 -13.17 31.95
#